data_AF-A0A9E7IN21-F1
#
_entry.id   AF-A0A9E7IN21-F1
#
_cell.length_a   1.000
_cell.length_b   1.000
_cell.length_c   1.000
_cell.angle_alpha   90.00
_cell.angle_beta   90.00
_cell.angle_gamma   90.00
#
_symmetry.space_group_name_H-M   'P 1'
#
loop_
_entity.id
_entity.type
_entity.pdbx_description
1 polymer ?
#
loop_
_entity_poly.entity_id
_entity_poly.type
_entity_poly.pdbx_seq_one_letter_code
_entity_poly.pdbx_strand_id
1 'polypeptide(L)'
;MALWVLLSTTLLSSLLSLRLWSRAVGFFHPYTDGGGGGKRVLWCAVRSVQEENPDLHCAFTVDDASPKSLAARALDRFSVVHLYRRKRIEEHTYPHFTMIGKSLGSVYLSWEALCKFTPQFYFDTSGYAFTYPLAWIFGCKVICYTHYPTISSDMVSRVLQSSSMYNNDSLTASRYLHT
;
A
#
# COMPACT_ATOMS: atom_id res chain seq x y z
N MET A 1 -7.71 -25.44 -16.39
CA MET A 1 -7.56 -24.48 -17.51
C MET A 1 -7.73 -23.02 -17.08
N ALA A 2 -8.79 -22.63 -16.37
CA ALA A 2 -9.03 -21.22 -16.00
C ALA A 2 -7.93 -20.55 -15.16
N LEU A 3 -7.30 -21.27 -14.22
CA LEU A 3 -6.23 -20.74 -13.36
C LEU A 3 -4.96 -20.40 -14.16
N TRP A 4 -4.59 -21.25 -15.13
CA TRP A 4 -3.45 -21.03 -16.01
C TRP A 4 -3.69 -19.89 -16.99
N VAL A 5 -4.92 -19.74 -17.48
CA VAL A 5 -5.31 -18.60 -18.32
C VAL A 5 -5.23 -17.30 -17.49
N LEU A 6 -5.78 -17.27 -16.27
CA LEU A 6 -5.70 -16.11 -15.38
C LEU A 6 -4.26 -15.76 -14.99
N LEU A 7 -3.42 -16.75 -14.68
CA LEU A 7 -2.00 -16.54 -14.40
C LEU A 7 -1.28 -16.01 -15.65
N SER A 8 -1.56 -16.55 -16.84
CA SER A 8 -0.92 -16.12 -18.08
C SER A 8 -1.35 -14.72 -18.52
N THR A 9 -2.62 -14.34 -18.35
CA THR A 9 -3.12 -13.02 -18.72
C THR A 9 -2.69 -11.95 -17.73
N THR A 10 -2.61 -12.28 -16.43
CA THR A 10 -2.07 -11.37 -15.40
C THR A 10 -0.57 -11.17 -15.52
N LEU A 11 0.19 -12.23 -15.86
CA LEU A 11 1.60 -12.14 -16.18
C LEU A 11 1.82 -11.35 -17.47
N LEU A 12 1.00 -11.56 -18.50
CA LEU A 12 1.10 -10.83 -19.76
C LEU A 12 0.71 -9.36 -19.62
N SER A 13 -0.31 -9.01 -18.82
CA SER A 13 -0.68 -7.61 -18.57
C SER A 13 0.38 -6.87 -17.75
N SER A 14 1.01 -7.55 -16.79
CA SER A 14 2.15 -6.98 -16.05
C SER A 14 3.40 -6.84 -16.93
N LEU A 15 3.66 -7.83 -17.80
CA LEU A 15 4.72 -7.75 -18.81
C LEU A 15 4.44 -6.68 -19.89
N LEU A 16 3.19 -6.41 -20.24
CA LEU A 16 2.79 -5.33 -21.15
C LEU A 16 2.85 -3.96 -20.46
N SER A 17 2.54 -3.88 -19.16
CA SER A 17 2.74 -2.66 -18.37
C SER A 17 4.22 -2.31 -18.15
N LEU A 18 5.14 -3.28 -18.35
CA LEU A 18 6.59 -3.00 -18.35
C LEU A 18 7.02 -1.98 -19.42
N ARG A 19 6.13 -1.57 -20.33
CA ARG A 19 6.52 -0.70 -21.45
C ARG A 19 5.95 0.72 -21.47
N LEU A 20 5.00 1.11 -20.61
CA LEU A 20 4.44 2.46 -20.65
C LEU A 20 3.96 2.92 -19.26
N TRP A 21 4.89 3.27 -18.38
CA TRP A 21 4.55 4.11 -17.23
C TRP A 21 4.10 5.48 -17.73
N SER A 22 3.03 6.01 -17.14
CA SER A 22 2.58 7.37 -17.44
C SER A 22 3.51 8.36 -16.74
N ARG A 23 3.79 9.51 -17.37
CA ARG A 23 4.50 10.63 -16.73
C ARG A 23 3.60 11.25 -15.66
N ALA A 24 3.56 10.60 -14.50
CA ALA A 24 2.63 10.86 -13.44
C ALA A 24 3.18 10.40 -12.09
N VAL A 25 2.61 10.95 -11.02
CA VAL A 25 2.85 10.53 -9.64
C VAL A 25 1.63 9.76 -9.15
N GLY A 26 1.84 8.54 -8.66
CA GLY A 26 0.80 7.74 -8.02
C GLY A 26 1.03 7.67 -6.53
N PHE A 27 0.07 8.16 -5.74
CA PHE A 27 0.08 8.07 -4.29
C PHE A 27 -0.70 6.84 -3.83
N PHE A 28 0.02 5.85 -3.30
CA PHE A 28 -0.55 4.69 -2.65
C PHE A 28 -0.86 5.03 -1.19
N HIS A 29 -2.15 5.17 -0.91
CA HIS A 29 -2.65 5.46 0.43
C HIS A 29 -4.06 4.88 0.61
N PRO A 30 -4.20 3.59 1.01
CA PRO A 30 -5.48 2.90 1.06
C PRO A 30 -6.54 3.50 2.02
N TYR A 31 -6.13 4.37 2.94
CA TYR A 31 -7.04 5.06 3.88
C TYR A 31 -7.05 6.55 3.58
N THR A 32 -7.89 7.04 2.66
CA THR A 32 -7.93 8.46 2.26
C THR A 32 -8.97 9.30 3.02
N ASP A 33 -9.88 8.66 3.74
CA ASP A 33 -11.20 9.14 4.16
C ASP A 33 -11.28 9.86 5.53
N GLY A 34 -10.20 10.46 6.04
CA GLY A 34 -10.19 10.95 7.43
C GLY A 34 -9.07 11.95 7.75
N GLY A 35 -8.87 12.25 9.03
CA GLY A 35 -8.01 13.36 9.47
C GLY A 35 -6.68 12.99 10.14
N GLY A 36 -6.29 11.71 10.10
CA GLY A 36 -5.10 11.20 10.79
C GLY A 36 -3.77 11.69 10.21
N GLY A 37 -2.67 11.49 10.94
CA GLY A 37 -1.33 11.97 10.57
C GLY A 37 -0.89 11.57 9.17
N GLY A 38 -1.06 10.29 8.78
CA GLY A 38 -0.70 9.80 7.44
C GLY A 38 -1.44 10.52 6.31
N LYS A 39 -2.72 10.88 6.52
CA LYS A 39 -3.53 11.60 5.52
C LYS A 39 -3.04 13.05 5.35
N ARG A 40 -2.58 13.69 6.43
CA ARG A 40 -1.98 15.03 6.35
C ARG A 40 -0.69 15.01 5.55
N VAL A 41 0.13 13.98 5.73
CA VAL A 41 1.36 13.79 4.94
C VAL A 41 1.02 13.57 3.47
N LEU A 42 0.03 12.73 3.16
CA LEU A 42 -0.47 12.53 1.79
C LEU A 42 -0.82 13.87 1.13
N TRP A 43 -1.69 14.67 1.76
CA TRP A 43 -2.15 15.93 1.17
C TRP A 43 -1.04 16.99 1.07
N CYS A 44 -0.09 16.99 2.02
CA CYS A 44 1.10 17.82 1.94
C CYS A 44 1.96 17.42 0.74
N ALA A 45 2.25 16.13 0.57
CA ALA A 45 3.05 15.63 -0.53
C ALA A 45 2.40 15.89 -1.90
N VAL A 46 1.09 15.67 -2.02
CA VAL A 46 0.32 16.01 -3.24
C VAL A 46 0.46 17.49 -3.55
N ARG A 47 0.24 18.36 -2.56
CA ARG A 47 0.35 19.80 -2.72
C ARG A 47 1.75 20.21 -3.16
N SER A 48 2.80 19.71 -2.52
CA SER A 48 4.19 20.01 -2.89
C SER A 48 4.52 19.59 -4.31
N VAL A 49 4.07 18.40 -4.75
CA VAL A 49 4.27 17.95 -6.14
C VAL A 49 3.58 18.88 -7.13
N GLN A 50 2.36 19.34 -6.82
CA GLN A 50 1.62 20.25 -7.69
C GLN A 50 2.19 21.67 -7.73
N GLU A 51 2.72 22.17 -6.61
CA GLU A 51 3.37 23.49 -6.56
C GLU A 51 4.66 23.50 -7.38
N GLU A 52 5.44 22.41 -7.33
CA GLU A 52 6.69 22.27 -8.09
C GLU A 52 6.47 21.93 -9.57
N ASN A 53 5.45 21.12 -9.89
CA ASN A 53 5.13 20.72 -11.26
C ASN A 53 3.62 20.70 -11.49
N PRO A 54 3.01 21.85 -11.82
CA PRO A 54 1.55 21.96 -12.00
C PRO A 54 0.97 21.07 -13.11
N ASP A 55 1.76 20.78 -14.15
CA ASP A 55 1.37 19.95 -15.29
C ASP A 55 1.56 18.44 -15.05
N LEU A 56 2.17 18.05 -13.92
CA LEU A 56 2.43 16.65 -13.63
C LEU A 56 1.15 15.97 -13.14
N HIS A 57 0.69 14.98 -13.92
CA HIS A 57 -0.50 14.24 -13.57
C HIS A 57 -0.33 13.49 -12.25
N CYS A 58 -1.32 13.59 -11.37
CA CYS A 58 -1.31 12.94 -10.08
C CYS A 58 -2.50 11.97 -9.98
N ALA A 59 -2.22 10.76 -9.55
CA ALA A 59 -3.20 9.72 -9.28
C ALA A 59 -3.10 9.29 -7.82
N PHE A 60 -4.22 8.91 -7.20
CA PHE A 60 -4.20 8.37 -5.84
C PHE A 60 -5.19 7.23 -5.69
N THR A 61 -4.87 6.32 -4.78
CA THR A 61 -5.75 5.21 -4.46
C THR A 61 -6.88 5.65 -3.54
N VAL A 62 -8.12 5.26 -3.84
CA VAL A 62 -9.29 5.49 -2.98
C VAL A 62 -9.99 4.16 -2.72
N ASP A 63 -10.49 3.98 -1.51
CA ASP A 63 -11.37 2.87 -1.17
C ASP A 63 -12.86 3.25 -1.36
N ASP A 64 -13.70 2.26 -1.64
CA ASP A 64 -15.15 2.41 -1.81
C ASP A 64 -15.85 2.96 -0.56
N ALA A 65 -15.25 2.81 0.63
CA ALA A 65 -15.77 3.39 1.87
C ALA A 65 -15.51 4.90 2.02
N SER A 66 -14.65 5.49 1.18
CA SER A 66 -14.32 6.91 1.26
C SER A 66 -15.51 7.78 0.86
N PRO A 67 -15.75 8.93 1.53
CA PRO A 67 -16.80 9.85 1.14
C PRO A 67 -16.68 10.21 -0.34
N LYS A 68 -17.74 9.94 -1.11
CA LYS A 68 -17.83 10.29 -2.54
C LYS A 68 -17.50 11.76 -2.81
N SER A 69 -17.68 12.63 -1.80
CA SER A 69 -17.35 14.06 -1.86
C SER A 69 -15.85 14.37 -1.97
N LEU A 70 -14.96 13.56 -1.37
CA LEU A 70 -13.52 13.76 -1.45
C LEU A 70 -12.98 13.31 -2.81
N ALA A 71 -13.46 12.16 -3.29
CA ALA A 71 -13.19 11.69 -4.64
C ALA A 71 -13.74 12.68 -5.68
N ALA A 72 -14.96 13.21 -5.51
CA ALA A 72 -15.57 14.16 -6.44
C ALA A 72 -14.79 15.47 -6.58
N ARG A 73 -14.27 16.03 -5.47
CA ARG A 73 -13.44 17.25 -5.52
C ARG A 73 -12.08 17.02 -6.18
N ALA A 74 -11.59 15.80 -6.12
CA ALA A 74 -10.29 15.46 -6.65
C ALA A 74 -10.37 14.91 -8.09
N LEU A 75 -11.48 14.32 -8.51
CA LEU A 75 -11.72 13.85 -9.88
C LEU A 75 -11.60 14.95 -10.94
N ASP A 76 -11.83 16.22 -10.57
CA ASP A 76 -11.69 17.36 -11.47
C ASP A 76 -10.23 17.65 -11.85
N ARG A 77 -9.27 17.24 -11.00
CA ARG A 77 -7.84 17.58 -11.16
C ARG A 77 -6.89 16.38 -11.08
N PHE A 78 -7.40 15.21 -10.71
CA PHE A 78 -6.61 14.03 -10.39
C PHE A 78 -7.30 12.74 -10.84
N SER A 79 -6.52 11.72 -11.20
CA SER A 79 -7.06 10.39 -11.47
C SER A 79 -7.26 9.60 -10.17
N VAL A 80 -8.45 9.05 -9.99
CA VAL A 80 -8.78 8.24 -8.81
C VAL A 80 -8.71 6.75 -9.15
N VAL A 81 -7.81 6.03 -8.50
CA VAL A 81 -7.69 4.58 -8.63
C VAL A 81 -8.51 3.93 -7.51
N HIS A 82 -9.70 3.45 -7.84
CA HIS A 82 -10.55 2.75 -6.86
C HIS A 82 -9.94 1.40 -6.48
N LEU A 83 -9.99 1.04 -5.20
CA LEU A 83 -9.51 -0.22 -4.66
C LEU A 83 -10.69 -1.03 -4.13
N TYR A 84 -10.88 -2.26 -4.63
CA TYR A 84 -12.04 -3.07 -4.26
C TYR A 84 -11.78 -4.00 -3.06
N ARG A 85 -10.50 -4.33 -2.78
CA ARG A 85 -10.16 -5.36 -1.78
C ARG A 85 -9.42 -4.84 -0.56
N ARG A 86 -9.72 -3.61 -0.12
CA ARG A 86 -9.11 -3.01 1.08
C ARG A 86 -9.25 -3.89 2.33
N LYS A 87 -10.32 -4.66 2.49
CA LYS A 87 -10.48 -5.58 3.65
C LYS A 87 -9.30 -6.54 3.86
N ARG A 88 -8.52 -6.85 2.83
CA ARG A 88 -7.34 -7.73 2.93
C ARG A 88 -6.15 -7.12 3.65
N ILE A 89 -6.15 -5.82 3.94
CA ILE A 89 -5.11 -5.17 4.77
C ILE A 89 -5.58 -4.92 6.21
N GLU A 90 -6.83 -5.25 6.55
CA GLU A 90 -7.38 -5.13 7.90
C GLU A 90 -6.90 -6.28 8.78
N GLU A 91 -6.61 -5.96 10.05
CA GLU A 91 -5.99 -6.92 10.99
C GLU A 91 -6.95 -8.06 11.34
N HIS A 92 -8.23 -7.76 11.51
CA HIS A 92 -9.28 -8.72 11.86
C HIS A 92 -9.53 -9.78 10.79
N THR A 93 -9.00 -9.59 9.59
CA THR A 93 -9.09 -10.56 8.48
C THR A 93 -8.21 -11.79 8.72
N TYR A 94 -7.18 -11.68 9.56
CA TYR A 94 -6.20 -12.74 9.80
C TYR A 94 -6.17 -13.16 11.28
N PRO A 95 -6.74 -14.33 11.62
CA PRO A 95 -6.77 -14.81 13.02
C PRO A 95 -5.38 -15.20 13.54
N HIS A 96 -4.46 -15.56 12.64
CA HIS A 96 -3.06 -15.89 12.95
C HIS A 96 -2.13 -15.25 11.91
N PHE A 97 -0.86 -15.06 12.26
CA PHE A 97 0.18 -14.48 11.39
C PHE A 97 -0.22 -13.16 10.74
N THR A 98 -0.93 -12.32 11.50
CA THR A 98 -1.55 -11.07 11.02
C THR A 98 -0.57 -10.17 10.28
N MET A 99 0.70 -10.09 10.72
CA MET A 99 1.74 -9.32 10.04
C MET A 99 2.02 -9.82 8.61
N ILE A 100 2.14 -11.14 8.42
CA ILE A 100 2.35 -11.74 7.10
C ILE A 100 1.09 -11.52 6.24
N GLY A 101 -0.09 -11.78 6.81
CA GLY A 101 -1.36 -11.60 6.11
C GLY A 101 -1.55 -10.16 5.60
N LYS A 102 -1.32 -9.16 6.46
CA LYS A 102 -1.39 -7.74 6.08
C LYS A 102 -0.36 -7.37 5.02
N SER A 103 0.87 -7.89 5.13
CA SER A 103 1.92 -7.64 4.13
C SER A 103 1.57 -8.23 2.77
N LEU A 104 1.02 -9.46 2.71
CA LEU A 104 0.55 -10.04 1.45
C LEU A 104 -0.69 -9.31 0.90
N GLY A 105 -1.58 -8.89 1.80
CA GLY A 105 -2.74 -8.08 1.47
C GLY A 105 -2.36 -6.75 0.82
N SER A 106 -1.32 -6.09 1.32
CA SER A 106 -0.85 -4.81 0.77
C SER A 106 -0.19 -4.98 -0.59
N VAL A 107 0.59 -6.04 -0.80
CA VAL A 107 1.13 -6.41 -2.12
C VAL A 107 0.00 -6.63 -3.12
N TYR A 108 -1.02 -7.39 -2.76
CA TYR A 108 -2.18 -7.62 -3.63
C TYR A 108 -2.92 -6.32 -3.96
N LEU A 109 -3.07 -5.43 -2.98
CA LEU A 109 -3.77 -4.16 -3.17
C LEU A 109 -2.97 -3.19 -4.06
N SER A 110 -1.65 -3.15 -3.89
CA SER A 110 -0.74 -2.40 -4.75
C SER A 110 -0.73 -2.95 -6.18
N TRP A 111 -0.74 -4.29 -6.34
CA TRP A 111 -0.93 -4.93 -7.65
C TRP A 111 -2.21 -4.47 -8.33
N GLU A 112 -3.33 -4.47 -7.61
CA GLU A 112 -4.62 -3.99 -8.13
C GLU A 112 -4.53 -2.53 -8.59
N ALA A 113 -3.86 -1.67 -7.83
CA ALA A 113 -3.65 -0.28 -8.17
C ALA A 113 -2.78 -0.12 -9.42
N LEU A 114 -1.63 -0.80 -9.46
CA LEU A 114 -0.63 -0.71 -10.53
C LEU A 114 -1.15 -1.26 -11.86
N CYS A 115 -2.00 -2.30 -11.81
CA CYS A 115 -2.68 -2.83 -13.00
C CYS A 115 -3.70 -1.86 -13.59
N LYS A 116 -4.31 -0.99 -12.76
CA LYS A 116 -5.25 0.05 -13.23
C LYS A 116 -4.49 1.28 -13.74
N PHE A 117 -3.41 1.65 -13.07
CA PHE A 117 -2.59 2.80 -13.42
C PHE A 117 -1.15 2.61 -12.95
N THR A 118 -0.21 2.61 -13.89
CA THR A 118 1.23 2.51 -13.60
C THR A 118 1.89 3.91 -13.70
N PRO A 119 2.18 4.58 -12.56
CA PRO A 119 2.84 5.89 -12.56
C PRO A 119 4.36 5.77 -12.79
N GLN A 120 5.00 6.86 -13.18
CA GLN A 120 6.46 6.97 -13.15
C GLN A 120 6.99 6.93 -11.72
N PHE A 121 6.35 7.68 -10.81
CA PHE A 121 6.74 7.80 -9.42
C PHE A 121 5.65 7.20 -8.54
N TYR A 122 5.99 6.17 -7.78
CA TYR A 122 5.11 5.52 -6.83
C TYR A 122 5.44 6.03 -5.43
N PHE A 123 4.52 6.80 -4.83
CA PHE A 123 4.63 7.32 -3.48
C PHE A 123 3.86 6.46 -2.49
N ASP A 124 4.53 5.87 -1.51
CA ASP A 124 3.86 5.28 -0.36
C ASP A 124 3.92 6.22 0.85
N THR A 125 2.73 6.51 1.40
CA THR A 125 2.57 7.34 2.60
C THR A 125 1.86 6.57 3.73
N SER A 126 1.54 5.29 3.49
CA SER A 126 0.91 4.40 4.47
C SER A 126 1.91 3.48 5.18
N GLY A 127 3.12 3.29 4.62
CA GLY A 127 4.16 2.46 5.24
C GLY A 127 4.05 0.97 4.89
N TYR A 128 3.52 0.66 3.71
CA TYR A 128 3.43 -0.70 3.18
C TYR A 128 4.69 -1.07 2.39
N ALA A 129 5.79 -1.31 3.11
CA ALA A 129 7.10 -1.57 2.53
C ALA A 129 7.14 -2.74 1.54
N PHE A 130 6.31 -3.77 1.75
CA PHE A 130 6.23 -4.93 0.85
C PHE A 130 5.69 -4.59 -0.55
N THR A 131 5.09 -3.41 -0.74
CA THR A 131 4.64 -2.96 -2.06
C THR A 131 5.77 -2.45 -2.94
N TYR A 132 6.94 -2.11 -2.36
CA TYR A 132 8.02 -1.44 -3.10
C TYR A 132 8.66 -2.34 -4.17
N PRO A 133 9.01 -3.61 -3.90
CA PRO A 133 9.54 -4.49 -4.93
C PRO A 133 8.53 -4.69 -6.07
N LEU A 134 7.24 -4.74 -5.74
CA LEU A 134 6.19 -4.85 -6.74
C LEU A 134 6.13 -3.62 -7.63
N ALA A 135 6.07 -2.42 -7.05
CA ALA A 135 6.08 -1.17 -7.81
C ALA A 135 7.35 -1.04 -8.68
N TRP A 136 8.50 -1.50 -8.18
CA TRP A 136 9.74 -1.56 -8.95
C TRP A 136 9.66 -2.53 -10.14
N ILE A 137 9.05 -3.70 -9.95
CA ILE A 137 8.78 -4.66 -11.05
C ILE A 137 7.90 -4.01 -12.12
N PHE A 138 6.95 -3.15 -11.76
CA PHE A 138 6.13 -2.38 -12.72
C PHE A 138 6.87 -1.21 -13.38
N GLY A 139 8.16 -1.00 -13.07
CA GLY A 139 8.97 0.07 -13.63
C GLY A 139 8.82 1.43 -12.92
N CYS A 140 8.14 1.48 -11.78
CA CYS A 140 7.99 2.71 -11.01
C CYS A 140 9.28 3.05 -10.23
N LYS A 141 9.57 4.35 -10.11
CA LYS A 141 10.49 4.86 -9.09
C LYS A 141 9.74 4.96 -7.77
N VAL A 142 10.18 4.21 -6.77
CA VAL A 142 9.53 4.16 -5.46
C VAL A 142 10.08 5.27 -4.56
N ILE A 143 9.16 6.04 -3.97
CA ILE A 143 9.43 7.04 -2.94
C ILE A 143 8.50 6.72 -1.77
N CYS A 144 9.03 6.74 -0.54
CA CYS A 144 8.23 6.39 0.63
C CYS A 144 8.44 7.36 1.79
N TYR A 145 7.35 7.63 2.50
CA TYR A 145 7.36 8.25 3.80
C TYR A 145 6.80 7.25 4.81
N THR A 146 7.66 6.69 5.65
CA THR A 146 7.28 5.70 6.67
C THR A 146 7.63 6.24 8.05
N HIS A 147 6.63 6.75 8.76
CA HIS A 147 6.81 7.27 10.13
C HIS A 147 6.86 6.14 11.18
N TYR A 148 6.14 5.03 10.94
CA TYR A 148 6.18 3.84 11.77
C TYR A 148 6.40 2.61 10.86
N PRO A 149 7.55 1.93 10.95
CA PRO A 149 7.80 0.75 10.14
C PRO A 149 6.86 -0.39 10.53
N THR A 150 6.63 -1.31 9.60
CA THR A 150 5.81 -2.51 9.81
C THR A 150 6.27 -3.32 11.03
N ILE A 151 7.57 -3.35 11.31
CA ILE A 151 8.15 -3.93 12.52
C ILE A 151 9.03 -2.88 13.17
N SER A 152 8.74 -2.51 14.42
CA SER A 152 9.56 -1.57 15.19
C SER A 152 10.64 -2.29 16.01
N SER A 153 11.71 -1.58 16.36
CA SER A 153 12.75 -2.10 17.26
C SER A 153 12.18 -2.50 18.62
N ASP A 154 11.15 -1.80 19.11
CA ASP A 154 10.45 -2.16 20.35
C ASP A 154 9.72 -3.50 20.20
N MET A 155 9.12 -3.78 19.05
CA MET A 155 8.49 -5.08 18.78
C MET A 155 9.52 -6.21 18.78
N VAL A 156 10.69 -6.00 18.17
CA VAL A 156 11.79 -6.98 18.17
C VAL A 156 12.29 -7.20 19.60
N SER A 157 12.52 -6.13 20.35
CA SER A 157 13.00 -6.17 21.74
C SER A 157 12.03 -6.94 22.65
N ARG A 158 10.73 -6.81 22.43
CA ARG A 158 9.70 -7.55 23.18
C ARG A 158 9.72 -9.04 22.91
N VAL A 159 9.95 -9.46 21.66
CA VAL A 159 10.11 -10.88 21.31
C VAL A 159 11.36 -11.44 21.98
N LEU A 160 12.48 -10.72 21.93
CA LEU A 160 13.71 -11.10 22.62
C LEU A 160 13.54 -11.21 24.14
N GLN A 161 12.71 -10.34 24.72
CA GLN A 161 12.41 -10.34 26.15
C GLN A 161 11.29 -11.33 26.56
N SER A 162 10.66 -12.03 25.60
CA SER A 162 9.54 -12.95 25.87
C SER A 162 8.41 -12.31 26.69
N SER A 163 8.14 -11.02 26.47
CA SER A 163 7.12 -10.27 27.24
C SER A 163 5.71 -10.59 26.71
N SER A 164 4.83 -11.12 27.57
CA SER A 164 3.42 -11.35 27.23
C SER A 164 2.60 -10.07 27.29
N MET A 165 1.76 -9.80 26.29
CA MET A 165 0.87 -8.63 26.26
C MET A 165 -0.48 -8.96 25.60
N TYR A 166 -1.42 -8.01 25.58
CA TYR A 166 -2.78 -8.17 25.03
C TYR A 166 -2.84 -8.60 23.56
N ASN A 167 -1.74 -8.51 22.80
CA ASN A 167 -1.67 -8.80 21.37
C ASN A 167 -0.81 -10.03 21.02
N ASN A 168 -0.26 -10.75 22.00
CA ASN A 168 0.42 -12.03 21.75
C ASN A 168 -0.23 -13.15 22.55
N ASP A 169 -0.30 -14.33 21.94
CA ASP A 169 -0.67 -15.54 22.67
C ASP A 169 0.52 -15.95 23.55
N SER A 170 0.23 -16.46 24.74
CA SER A 170 1.19 -17.06 25.66
C SER A 170 2.09 -18.11 25.00
N LEU A 171 1.59 -18.82 23.98
CA LEU A 171 2.35 -19.77 23.16
C LEU A 171 3.45 -19.07 22.35
N THR A 172 3.16 -17.92 21.73
CA THR A 172 4.14 -17.09 21.02
C THR A 172 5.11 -16.34 21.94
N ALA A 173 4.71 -16.06 23.18
CA ALA A 173 5.59 -15.49 24.19
C ALA A 173 6.49 -16.54 24.86
N SER A 174 6.22 -17.84 24.64
CA SER A 174 6.99 -18.92 25.27
C SER A 174 8.35 -19.12 24.58
N ARG A 175 9.36 -19.35 25.42
CA ARG A 175 10.80 -19.27 25.15
C ARG A 175 11.36 -20.47 24.34
N TYR A 176 10.66 -20.94 23.31
CA TYR A 176 11.09 -22.08 22.48
C TYR A 176 12.02 -21.72 21.32
N LEU A 177 12.22 -20.43 21.02
CA LEU A 177 13.04 -19.96 19.89
C LEU A 177 14.52 -19.64 20.24
N HIS A 178 14.99 -20.04 21.43
CA HIS A 178 16.38 -19.84 21.88
C HIS A 178 17.17 -21.17 21.97
N THR A 179 17.11 -21.99 20.92
CA THR A 179 18.08 -23.08 20.67
C THR A 179 18.78 -22.81 19.36
#